data_AF-A0A8C9PAT9-F1
#
_entry.id   AF-A0A8C9PAT9-F1
#
_cell.length_a   1.000
_cell.length_b   1.000
_cell.length_c   1.000
_cell.angle_alpha   90.00
_cell.angle_beta   90.00
_cell.angle_gamma   90.00
#
_symmetry.space_group_name_H-M   'P 1'
#
loop_
_entity.id
_entity.type
_entity.pdbx_description
1 polymer ?
#
loop_
_entity_poly.entity_id
_entity_poly.type
_entity_poly.pdbx_seq_one_letter_code
_entity_poly.pdbx_strand_id
1 'polypeptide(L)' 'MDPFEDTLRRLREAFGSGRTRPAEFRAAQLRGLGRFLKDNRQLLLDALAQDLHKVAG' A
#
# COMPACT_ATOMS: atom_id res chain seq x y z
N MET A 1 19.52 4.90 15.78
CA MET A 1 19.12 4.99 14.37
C MET A 1 17.61 4.83 14.34
N ASP A 2 16.89 5.80 13.79
CA ASP A 2 15.44 5.68 13.60
C ASP A 2 15.17 4.58 12.54
N PRO A 3 14.34 3.56 12.85
CA PRO A 3 14.07 2.44 11.94
C PRO A 3 13.44 2.87 10.60
N PHE A 4 12.93 4.09 10.50
CA PHE A 4 12.26 4.60 9.30
C PHE A 4 13.12 5.50 8.42
N GLU A 5 14.33 5.87 8.84
CA GLU A 5 15.20 6.81 8.12
C GLU A 5 15.44 6.40 6.67
N ASP A 6 15.75 5.13 6.46
CA ASP A 6 16.01 4.61 5.13
C ASP A 6 14.73 4.55 4.26
N THR A 7 13.59 4.21 4.87
CA THR A 7 12.30 4.25 4.18
C THR A 7 11.95 5.68 3.77
N LEU A 8 12.12 6.64 4.68
CA LEU A 8 11.85 8.05 4.43
C LEU A 8 12.74 8.61 3.32
N ARG A 9 14.03 8.28 3.34
CA ARG A 9 14.99 8.66 2.29
C ARG A 9 14.53 8.15 0.92
N ARG A 10 14.21 6.86 0.77
CA ARG A 10 13.76 6.27 -0.50
C ARG A 10 12.46 6.89 -1.01
N LEU A 11 11.50 7.15 -0.11
CA LEU A 11 10.23 7.79 -0.48
C LEU A 11 10.44 9.22 -0.99
N ARG A 12 11.32 10.00 -0.33
CA ARG A 12 11.69 11.34 -0.76
C ARG A 12 12.39 11.33 -2.12
N GLU A 13 13.35 10.43 -2.33
CA GLU A 13 14.04 10.26 -3.62
C GLU A 13 13.06 9.92 -4.75
N ALA A 14 12.15 8.97 -4.52
CA ALA A 14 11.13 8.59 -5.50
C ALA A 14 10.22 9.75 -5.88
N PHE A 15 9.77 10.54 -4.91
CA PHE A 15 8.95 11.73 -5.15
C PHE A 15 9.75 12.83 -5.85
N GLY A 16 10.95 13.15 -5.36
CA GLY A 16 11.82 14.21 -5.88
C GLY A 16 12.25 13.97 -7.33
N SER A 17 12.41 12.71 -7.73
CA SER A 17 12.70 12.32 -9.13
C SER A 17 11.58 12.65 -10.12
N GLY A 18 10.37 12.99 -9.63
CA GLY A 18 9.20 13.22 -10.47
C GLY A 18 8.54 11.94 -10.98
N ARG A 19 9.04 10.75 -10.64
CA ARG A 19 8.47 9.44 -11.05
C ARG A 19 6.97 9.30 -10.76
N THR A 20 6.47 9.97 -9.72
CA THR A 20 5.06 9.90 -9.29
C THR A 20 4.15 10.94 -10.00
N ARG A 21 4.71 11.86 -10.79
CA ARG A 21 3.98 12.95 -11.45
C ARG A 21 3.13 12.51 -12.65
N PRO A 22 3.53 11.56 -13.52
CA PRO A 22 2.70 11.13 -14.64
C PRO A 22 1.37 10.54 -14.17
N ALA A 23 0.29 10.85 -14.90
CA ALA A 23 -1.04 10.33 -14.57
C ALA A 23 -1.11 8.81 -14.74
N GLU A 24 -0.39 8.27 -15.72
CA GLU A 24 -0.30 6.83 -15.99
C GLU A 24 0.33 6.07 -14.81
N PHE A 25 1.35 6.67 -14.18
CA PHE A 25 1.95 6.10 -12.97
C PHE A 25 0.91 5.97 -11.86
N ARG A 26 0.18 7.06 -11.56
CA ARG A 26 -0.87 7.05 -10.52
C ARG A 26 -1.97 6.04 -10.84
N ALA A 27 -2.43 6.00 -12.09
CA ALA A 27 -3.45 5.04 -12.53
C ALA A 27 -2.97 3.58 -12.38
N ALA A 28 -1.70 3.30 -12.69
CA ALA A 28 -1.10 1.99 -12.50
C ALA A 28 -1.02 1.60 -11.01
N GLN A 29 -0.66 2.53 -10.13
CA GLN A 29 -0.66 2.29 -8.67
C GLN A 29 -2.06 1.97 -8.15
N LEU A 30 -3.09 2.71 -8.57
CA LEU A 30 -4.48 2.46 -8.16
C LEU A 30 -4.98 1.08 -8.62
N ARG A 31 -4.66 0.68 -9.86
CA ARG A 31 -4.94 -0.69 -10.34
C ARG A 31 -4.17 -1.75 -9.56
N GLY A 32 -2.93 -1.45 -9.16
CA GLY A 32 -2.14 -2.30 -8.25
C GLY A 32 -2.85 -2.51 -6.92
N LEU A 33 -3.33 -1.43 -6.29
CA LEU A 33 -4.05 -1.49 -5.03
C LEU A 33 -5.34 -2.31 -5.14
N GLY A 34 -6.12 -2.10 -6.20
CA GLY A 34 -7.34 -2.89 -6.45
C GLY A 34 -7.06 -4.39 -6.56
N ARG A 35 -5.99 -4.78 -7.27
CA ARG A 35 -5.55 -6.18 -7.35
C ARG A 35 -5.08 -6.72 -6.01
N PHE A 36 -4.24 -5.97 -5.29
CA PHE A 36 -3.80 -6.36 -3.95
C PHE A 36 -4.97 -6.67 -3.02
N LEU A 37 -5.98 -5.80 -2.96
CA LEU A 37 -7.17 -6.01 -2.13
C LEU A 37 -7.98 -7.25 -2.56
N LYS A 38 -8.12 -7.46 -3.86
CA LYS A 38 -8.83 -8.62 -4.40
C LYS A 38 -8.10 -9.93 -4.09
N ASP A 39 -6.82 -9.97 -4.40
CA ASP A 39 -6.00 -11.18 -4.33
C ASP A 39 -5.74 -11.60 -2.88
N ASN A 40 -5.73 -10.64 -1.93
CA ASN A 40 -5.49 -10.89 -0.52
C ASN A 40 -6.76 -10.79 0.34
N ARG A 41 -7.96 -10.82 -0.26
CA ARG A 41 -9.22 -10.56 0.46
C ARG A 41 -9.40 -11.40 1.72
N GLN A 42 -9.16 -12.71 1.63
CA GLN A 42 -9.36 -13.61 2.77
C GLN A 42 -8.36 -13.31 3.89
N LEU A 43 -7.07 -13.13 3.57
CA LEU A 43 -6.03 -12.78 4.54
C LEU A 43 -6.37 -11.48 5.29
N LEU A 44 -6.88 -10.48 4.57
CA LEU A 44 -7.31 -9.21 5.17
C LEU A 44 -8.51 -9.40 6.10
N LEU A 45 -9.49 -10.22 5.74
CA LEU A 45 -10.65 -10.50 6.59
C LEU A 45 -10.28 -11.32 7.82
N ASP A 46 -9.38 -12.29 7.69
CA ASP A 46 -8.90 -13.10 8.81
C ASP A 46 -8.12 -12.24 9.81
N ALA A 47 -7.27 -11.34 9.33
CA ALA A 47 -6.56 -10.38 10.19
C ALA A 47 -7.55 -9.45 10.91
N LEU A 48 -8.56 -8.92 10.20
CA LEU A 48 -9.61 -8.09 10.82
C LEU A 48 -10.42 -8.85 11.88
N ALA A 49 -10.70 -10.14 11.66
CA ALA A 49 -11.39 -10.96 12.63
C ALA A 49 -10.53 -11.23 13.88
N GLN A 50 -9.21 -11.41 13.70
CA GLN A 50 -8.27 -11.60 14.81
C GLN A 50 -8.08 -10.31 15.62
N ASP A 51 -7.87 -9.18 14.95
CA ASP A 51 -7.55 -7.91 15.62
C ASP A 51 -8.79 -7.23 16.21
N LEU A 52 -9.93 -7.32 15.54
CA LEU A 52 -11.13 -6.51 15.85
C LEU A 52 -12.37 -7.36 16.16
N HIS A 53 -12.28 -8.68 16.16
CA HIS A 53 -13.43 -9.60 16.24
C HIS A 53 -14.54 -9.29 15.20
N LYS A 54 -14.17 -8.67 14.08
CA LYS A 54 -15.12 -8.39 12.99
C LYS A 54 -15.27 -9.63 12.12
N VAL A 55 -16.44 -10.26 12.17
CA VAL A 55 -16.84 -11.26 11.18
C VAL A 55 -17.26 -10.56 9.89
N ALA A 56 -16.86 -11.12 8.75
CA ALA A 56 -17.33 -10.64 7.45
C ALA A 56 -18.86 -10.79 7.40
N GLY A 57 -19.57 -9.66 7.33
CA GLY A 57 -21.02 -9.60 7.09
C GLY A 57 -21.37 -9.74 5.62
#